data_AF-A0A7Z8K2J8-F1
#
_entry.id   AF-A0A7Z8K2J8-F1
#
_cell.length_a   1.000
_cell.length_b   1.000
_cell.length_c   1.000
_cell.angle_alpha   90.00
_cell.angle_beta   90.00
_cell.angle_gamma   90.00
#
_symmetry.space_group_name_H-M   'P 1'
#
loop_
_entity.id
_entity.type
_entity.pdbx_description
1 polymer ?
#
loop_
_entity_poly.entity_id
_entity_poly.type
_entity_poly.pdbx_seq_one_letter_code
_entity_poly.pdbx_strand_id
1 'polypeptide(L)'
;MPSRTPSSAPPPRPRRPAVPGRRLSPATAALLLAVAVLAGCDGAGAPAPGADEAAALAATLTDLDGVAEVTAVDSAVPDGDEGRVRSAVQVQVDVRTAAADAAGFGAVATAVAAELPATRRVAARIWQEERPGVPALAVEITGAGDRGAGTLGLAADVAAVPGITGLQVRADAVSASVADAASFPALAAAVRAARVPTALLAAGESRVSTSVPPHLLDARLAGLVARVDRWPGVTSQFVESQGTDEVWLRVQVAGDDTVTELAAALTGSAWPADGPVVHAVVSSAFRSEAGVVGRPAPADPDPAAPADGAPPLGAPSPWPDDPAAPACTGADLDVTLGGSDAALGHRYLLLTATNTSGAPCAVQGRPEITFVRASGTTVPDVETGTPTGTPDPARYVVPAGERLHAPLTWLAMSTALDPDVTEVLRVTAVPGAEPDEVPVDRGGLDILAGAAVEIGAWEPAPAGWTTDGTG
;
A
#
# COMPACT_ATOMS: atom_id res chain seq x y z
N MET A 1 -3.53 0.94 -75.96
CA MET A 1 -3.73 -0.10 -74.94
C MET A 1 -2.97 0.29 -73.68
N PRO A 2 -3.67 0.71 -72.62
CA PRO A 2 -3.18 0.58 -71.26
C PRO A 2 -4.11 -0.33 -70.45
N SER A 3 -3.53 -1.38 -69.89
CA SER A 3 -4.15 -2.38 -69.02
C SER A 3 -4.50 -1.78 -67.66
N ARG A 4 -5.79 -1.76 -67.33
CA ARG A 4 -6.31 -1.45 -65.99
C ARG A 4 -6.03 -2.62 -65.05
N THR A 5 -5.31 -2.36 -63.96
CA THR A 5 -5.22 -3.24 -62.79
C THR A 5 -6.49 -3.11 -61.95
N PRO A 6 -7.03 -4.21 -61.38
CA PRO A 6 -8.21 -4.15 -60.53
C PRO A 6 -7.84 -3.75 -59.09
N SER A 7 -8.59 -2.79 -58.56
CA SER A 7 -8.55 -2.35 -57.16
C SER A 7 -9.11 -3.46 -56.26
N SER A 8 -8.27 -4.04 -55.42
CA SER A 8 -8.68 -4.98 -54.38
C SER A 8 -9.29 -4.21 -53.21
N ALA A 9 -10.58 -4.36 -53.00
CA ALA A 9 -11.26 -3.87 -51.80
C ALA A 9 -10.72 -4.60 -50.55
N PRO A 10 -10.53 -3.90 -49.42
CA PRO A 10 -10.10 -4.53 -48.18
C PRO A 10 -11.18 -5.47 -47.62
N PRO A 11 -10.80 -6.57 -46.97
CA PRO A 11 -11.76 -7.51 -46.39
C PRO A 11 -12.57 -6.85 -45.26
N PRO A 12 -13.84 -7.27 -45.06
CA PRO A 12 -14.69 -6.74 -44.01
C PRO A 12 -14.09 -7.07 -42.64
N ARG A 13 -14.02 -6.06 -41.76
CA ARG A 13 -13.59 -6.23 -40.37
C ARG A 13 -14.51 -7.23 -39.65
N PRO A 14 -13.96 -8.15 -38.84
CA PRO A 14 -14.77 -9.05 -38.03
C PRO A 14 -15.62 -8.24 -37.05
N ARG A 15 -16.91 -8.55 -36.99
CA ARG A 15 -17.84 -7.98 -36.01
C ARG A 15 -17.37 -8.39 -34.61
N ARG A 16 -17.01 -7.40 -33.78
CA ARG A 16 -16.78 -7.63 -32.35
C ARG A 16 -18.05 -8.22 -31.72
N PRO A 17 -17.96 -9.32 -30.94
CA PRO A 17 -19.10 -9.79 -30.17
C PRO A 17 -19.51 -8.70 -29.18
N ALA A 18 -20.81 -8.45 -29.09
CA ALA A 18 -21.38 -7.56 -28.09
C ALA A 18 -21.09 -8.18 -26.70
N VAL A 19 -20.26 -7.49 -25.92
CA VAL A 19 -20.05 -7.83 -24.51
C VAL A 19 -21.36 -7.52 -23.78
N PRO A 20 -22.02 -8.50 -23.14
CA PRO A 20 -23.19 -8.21 -22.32
C PRO A 20 -22.72 -7.36 -21.14
N GLY A 21 -23.34 -6.19 -20.97
CA GLY A 21 -23.06 -5.29 -19.87
C GLY A 21 -23.20 -6.03 -18.55
N ARG A 22 -22.07 -6.23 -17.85
CA ARG A 22 -22.05 -6.66 -16.45
C ARG A 22 -22.77 -5.58 -15.64
N ARG A 23 -24.01 -5.84 -15.28
CA ARG A 23 -24.68 -5.12 -14.19
C ARG A 23 -23.95 -5.51 -12.91
N LEU A 24 -23.42 -4.52 -12.21
CA LEU A 24 -22.92 -4.68 -10.85
C LEU A 24 -24.05 -5.25 -9.99
N SER A 25 -23.76 -6.34 -9.28
CA SER A 25 -24.66 -6.97 -8.33
C SER A 25 -24.94 -6.01 -7.16
N PRO A 26 -26.17 -5.96 -6.60
CA PRO A 26 -26.52 -5.09 -5.46
C PRO A 26 -25.79 -5.42 -4.14
N ALA A 27 -24.82 -6.34 -4.15
CA ALA A 27 -24.05 -6.77 -2.99
C ALA A 27 -22.87 -5.84 -2.62
N THR A 28 -22.40 -4.99 -3.54
CA THR A 28 -21.28 -4.05 -3.27
C THR A 28 -21.74 -2.72 -2.67
N ALA A 29 -23.05 -2.43 -2.68
CA ALA A 29 -23.65 -1.24 -2.05
C ALA A 29 -24.04 -1.45 -0.57
N ALA A 30 -23.80 -2.65 -0.02
CA ALA A 30 -24.24 -3.02 1.34
C ALA A 30 -23.14 -2.95 2.42
N LEU A 31 -21.92 -2.48 2.09
CA LEU A 31 -20.79 -2.49 3.04
C LEU A 31 -20.48 -1.13 3.70
N LEU A 32 -21.33 -0.11 3.52
CA LEU A 32 -21.23 1.18 4.22
C LEU A 32 -22.37 1.42 5.23
N LEU A 33 -23.21 0.41 5.48
CA LEU A 33 -24.35 0.50 6.40
C LEU A 33 -24.31 -0.64 7.43
N ALA A 34 -23.24 -0.71 8.23
CA ALA A 34 -23.17 -1.63 9.38
C ALA A 34 -22.18 -1.15 10.45
N VAL A 35 -22.40 0.03 11.07
CA VAL A 35 -21.75 0.40 12.35
C VAL A 35 -22.73 0.91 13.42
N ALA A 36 -24.03 1.02 13.14
CA ALA A 36 -24.98 1.57 14.13
C ALA A 36 -25.74 0.55 15.02
N VAL A 37 -25.40 -0.75 15.04
CA VAL A 37 -26.16 -1.74 15.85
C VAL A 37 -25.24 -2.69 16.62
N LEU A 38 -24.46 -2.15 17.57
CA LEU A 38 -23.87 -2.94 18.67
C LEU A 38 -23.89 -2.16 20.00
N ALA A 39 -24.98 -1.45 20.29
CA ALA A 39 -25.32 -1.07 21.66
C ALA A 39 -26.55 -1.89 22.07
N GLY A 40 -26.31 -3.01 22.76
CA GLY A 40 -27.37 -3.76 23.43
C GLY A 40 -28.03 -2.89 24.49
N CYS A 41 -29.28 -2.47 24.23
CA CYS A 41 -30.26 -2.15 25.28
C CYS A 41 -30.59 -3.47 26.01
N ASP A 42 -30.73 -3.52 27.34
CA ASP A 42 -31.87 -2.93 28.03
C ASP A 42 -31.48 -2.41 29.43
N GLY A 43 -31.31 -1.10 29.48
CA GLY A 43 -31.50 -0.32 30.69
C GLY A 43 -31.81 1.09 30.22
N ALA A 44 -32.91 1.68 30.69
CA ALA A 44 -33.19 3.10 30.53
C ALA A 44 -32.13 3.90 31.32
N GLY A 45 -30.89 3.86 30.85
CA GLY A 45 -29.79 4.65 31.35
C GLY A 45 -30.02 6.10 30.98
N ALA A 46 -29.59 7.01 31.86
CA ALA A 46 -29.61 8.44 31.57
C ALA A 46 -28.95 8.69 30.20
N PRO A 47 -29.46 9.67 29.42
CA PRO A 47 -28.84 10.04 28.14
C PRO A 47 -27.36 10.28 28.36
N ALA A 48 -26.55 9.80 27.43
CA ALA A 48 -25.12 10.01 27.48
C ALA A 48 -24.83 11.53 27.57
N PRO A 49 -23.86 11.95 28.40
CA PRO A 49 -23.58 13.37 28.54
C PRO A 49 -23.20 13.92 27.16
N GLY A 50 -23.84 15.01 26.72
CA GLY A 50 -23.65 15.62 25.40
C GLY A 50 -24.68 15.24 24.33
N ALA A 51 -25.55 14.25 24.58
CA ALA A 51 -26.58 13.83 23.62
C ALA A 51 -27.54 14.98 23.23
N ASP A 52 -27.94 15.82 24.18
CA ASP A 52 -28.79 16.99 23.92
C ASP A 52 -28.09 18.04 23.05
N GLU A 53 -26.78 18.25 23.26
CA GLU A 53 -25.95 19.17 22.46
C GLU A 53 -25.79 18.64 21.03
N ALA A 54 -25.54 17.34 20.87
CA ALA A 54 -25.47 16.66 19.58
C ALA A 54 -26.79 16.74 18.81
N ALA A 55 -27.92 16.48 19.49
CA ALA A 55 -29.25 16.52 18.89
C ALA A 55 -29.63 17.96 18.49
N ALA A 56 -29.32 18.96 19.33
CA ALA A 56 -29.57 20.36 19.00
C ALA A 56 -28.75 20.82 17.79
N LEU A 57 -27.47 20.44 17.72
CA LEU A 57 -26.62 20.73 16.57
C LEU A 57 -27.13 20.03 15.31
N ALA A 58 -27.48 18.74 15.39
CA ALA A 58 -27.99 17.98 14.26
C ALA A 58 -29.27 18.60 13.69
N ALA A 59 -30.16 19.10 14.55
CA ALA A 59 -31.35 19.83 14.13
C ALA A 59 -31.00 21.12 13.35
N THR A 60 -30.07 21.94 13.86
CA THR A 60 -29.59 23.14 13.15
C THR A 60 -28.99 22.80 11.79
N LEU A 61 -28.16 21.76 11.72
CA LEU A 61 -27.48 21.37 10.47
C LEU A 61 -28.43 20.79 9.42
N THR A 62 -29.54 20.18 9.84
CA THR A 62 -30.54 19.60 8.92
C THR A 62 -31.24 20.68 8.07
N ASP A 63 -31.35 21.90 8.58
CA ASP A 63 -32.00 23.03 7.88
C ASP A 63 -31.06 23.74 6.88
N LEU A 64 -29.78 23.34 6.79
CA LEU A 64 -28.83 23.94 5.86
C LEU A 64 -29.07 23.48 4.42
N ASP A 65 -28.93 24.42 3.48
CA ASP A 65 -29.04 24.11 2.04
C ASP A 65 -27.95 23.12 1.61
N GLY A 66 -28.35 22.13 0.81
CA GLY A 66 -27.47 21.06 0.32
C GLY A 66 -27.18 19.91 1.31
N VAL A 67 -27.64 19.99 2.56
CA VAL A 67 -27.59 18.86 3.51
C VAL A 67 -28.72 17.88 3.20
N ALA A 68 -28.38 16.60 3.05
CA ALA A 68 -29.34 15.54 2.75
C ALA A 68 -29.78 14.79 4.01
N GLU A 69 -28.85 14.54 4.93
CA GLU A 69 -29.08 13.78 6.15
C GLU A 69 -28.05 14.19 7.21
N VAL A 70 -28.48 14.25 8.47
CA VAL A 70 -27.59 14.47 9.63
C VAL A 70 -27.86 13.39 10.67
N THR A 71 -26.80 12.72 11.11
CA THR A 71 -26.86 11.72 12.18
C THR A 71 -25.97 12.17 13.34
N ALA A 72 -26.54 12.30 14.54
CA ALA A 72 -25.76 12.49 15.76
C ALA A 72 -25.09 11.17 16.14
N VAL A 73 -23.76 11.17 16.21
CA VAL A 73 -22.95 10.02 16.63
C VAL A 73 -22.38 10.34 17.99
N ASP A 74 -22.81 9.59 19.00
CA ASP A 74 -22.21 9.66 20.31
C ASP A 74 -20.99 8.73 20.37
N SER A 75 -19.83 9.32 20.58
CA SER A 75 -18.57 8.58 20.67
C SER A 75 -17.86 8.99 21.96
N ALA A 76 -17.95 8.11 22.96
CA ALA A 76 -17.04 8.14 24.10
C ALA A 76 -15.69 7.62 23.62
N VAL A 77 -14.75 8.52 23.33
CA VAL A 77 -13.36 8.10 23.06
C VAL A 77 -12.68 7.86 24.41
N PRO A 78 -12.24 6.62 24.73
CA PRO A 78 -11.38 6.41 25.88
C PRO A 78 -10.04 7.11 25.62
N ASP A 79 -9.72 8.13 26.43
CA ASP A 79 -8.42 8.81 26.37
C ASP A 79 -7.33 7.81 26.79
N GLY A 80 -6.36 7.58 25.91
CA GLY A 80 -5.41 6.46 25.95
C GLY A 80 -4.30 6.53 27.00
N ASP A 81 -4.56 7.14 28.16
CA ASP A 81 -3.59 7.24 29.25
C ASP A 81 -4.13 6.42 30.45
N GLU A 82 -3.58 5.22 30.63
CA GLU A 82 -3.95 4.25 31.67
C GLU A 82 -3.80 4.87 33.08
N GLY A 83 -4.88 5.49 33.59
CA GLY A 83 -4.95 5.91 34.99
C GLY A 83 -5.77 7.17 35.29
N ARG A 84 -6.15 7.97 34.28
CA ARG A 84 -7.10 9.09 34.47
C ARG A 84 -8.04 9.22 33.28
N VAL A 85 -9.13 8.46 33.29
CA VAL A 85 -10.27 8.70 32.40
C VAL A 85 -10.89 10.05 32.77
N ARG A 86 -10.42 11.13 32.15
CA ARG A 86 -11.25 12.32 31.99
C ARG A 86 -12.15 12.01 30.81
N SER A 87 -13.41 11.67 31.07
CA SER A 87 -14.42 11.53 30.03
C SER A 87 -14.59 12.87 29.31
N ALA A 88 -13.78 13.11 28.28
CA ALA A 88 -14.01 14.17 27.33
C ALA A 88 -15.08 13.63 26.38
N VAL A 89 -16.33 14.04 26.61
CA VAL A 89 -17.40 13.82 25.65
C VAL A 89 -17.01 14.52 24.35
N GLN A 90 -16.90 13.76 23.28
CA GLN A 90 -16.75 14.27 21.92
C GLN A 90 -18.07 14.03 21.20
N VAL A 91 -18.77 15.12 20.89
CA VAL A 91 -19.97 15.11 20.07
C VAL A 91 -19.52 15.04 18.61
N GLN A 92 -19.92 13.99 17.90
CA GLN A 92 -19.71 13.91 16.46
C GLN A 92 -21.06 13.97 15.73
N VAL A 93 -21.12 14.69 14.62
CA VAL A 93 -22.26 14.67 13.70
C VAL A 93 -21.78 14.26 12.31
N ASP A 94 -22.44 13.27 11.74
CA ASP A 94 -22.21 12.84 10.37
C ASP A 94 -23.22 13.55 9.46
N VAL A 95 -22.71 14.31 8.49
CA VAL A 95 -23.50 15.13 7.56
C VAL A 95 -23.33 14.59 6.14
N ARG A 96 -24.38 13.97 5.60
CA ARG A 96 -24.42 13.55 4.20
C ARG A 96 -24.88 14.73 3.35
N THR A 97 -24.16 15.06 2.28
CA THR A 97 -24.55 16.12 1.35
C THR A 97 -25.13 15.60 0.04
N ALA A 98 -26.03 16.37 -0.56
CA ALA A 98 -26.58 16.14 -1.90
C ALA A 98 -25.85 16.94 -3.00
N ALA A 99 -24.76 17.65 -2.66
CA ALA A 99 -24.02 18.51 -3.57
C ALA A 99 -23.73 17.85 -4.93
N ALA A 100 -23.92 18.60 -6.02
CA ALA A 100 -23.74 18.07 -7.37
C ALA A 100 -22.27 17.99 -7.80
N ASP A 101 -21.38 18.73 -7.14
CA ASP A 101 -19.97 18.84 -7.47
C ASP A 101 -19.13 19.23 -6.23
N ALA A 102 -17.82 19.33 -6.41
CA ALA A 102 -16.87 19.73 -5.37
C ALA A 102 -17.12 21.15 -4.82
N ALA A 103 -17.60 22.08 -5.64
CA ALA A 103 -17.85 23.46 -5.21
C ALA A 103 -19.07 23.52 -4.29
N GLY A 104 -20.14 22.81 -4.64
CA GLY A 104 -21.31 22.62 -3.79
C GLY A 104 -20.96 21.91 -2.48
N PHE A 105 -20.10 20.88 -2.53
CA PHE A 105 -19.62 20.20 -1.33
C PHE A 105 -18.88 21.19 -0.40
N GLY A 106 -17.97 22.01 -0.96
CA GLY A 106 -17.25 23.03 -0.21
C GLY A 106 -18.16 24.10 0.40
N ALA A 107 -19.23 24.50 -0.29
CA ALA A 107 -20.22 25.41 0.24
C ALA A 107 -20.97 24.82 1.45
N VAL A 108 -21.42 23.57 1.36
CA VAL A 108 -22.06 22.85 2.47
C VAL A 108 -21.10 22.70 3.65
N ALA A 109 -19.86 22.29 3.40
CA ALA A 109 -18.85 22.11 4.45
C ALA A 109 -18.52 23.44 5.17
N THR A 110 -18.50 24.55 4.42
CA THR A 110 -18.32 25.90 4.99
C THR A 110 -19.51 26.32 5.84
N ALA A 111 -20.74 26.06 5.38
CA ALA A 111 -21.96 26.35 6.14
C ALA A 111 -22.01 25.53 7.44
N VAL A 112 -21.74 24.22 7.37
CA VAL A 112 -21.66 23.34 8.54
C VAL A 112 -20.61 23.85 9.54
N ALA A 113 -19.42 24.23 9.06
CA ALA A 113 -18.36 24.73 9.93
C ALA A 113 -18.70 26.06 10.62
N ALA A 114 -19.53 26.91 10.00
CA ALA A 114 -19.99 28.16 10.59
C ALA A 114 -20.97 27.94 11.76
N GLU A 115 -21.70 26.82 11.76
CA GLU A 115 -22.62 26.43 12.83
C GLU A 115 -21.94 25.65 13.95
N LEU A 116 -20.71 25.17 13.75
CA LEU A 116 -19.97 24.48 14.80
C LEU A 116 -19.63 25.43 15.96
N PRO A 117 -19.79 25.01 17.22
CA PRO A 117 -19.33 25.80 18.34
C PRO A 117 -17.80 25.90 18.34
N ALA A 118 -17.27 26.99 18.90
CA ALA A 118 -15.82 27.19 19.05
C ALA A 118 -15.14 26.21 20.05
N THR A 119 -15.91 25.30 20.63
CA THR A 119 -15.40 24.29 21.57
C THR A 119 -14.77 23.13 20.80
N ARG A 120 -13.62 22.63 21.27
CA ARG A 120 -12.93 21.47 20.65
C ARG A 120 -13.64 20.13 20.86
N ARG A 121 -14.83 20.14 21.46
CA ARG A 121 -15.58 18.92 21.83
C ARG A 121 -16.58 18.49 20.76
N VAL A 122 -16.75 19.30 19.71
CA VAL A 122 -17.70 19.03 18.63
C VAL A 122 -16.93 18.82 17.34
N ALA A 123 -17.19 17.72 16.66
CA ALA A 123 -16.68 17.43 15.34
C ALA A 123 -17.85 17.21 14.36
N ALA A 124 -17.69 17.66 13.12
CA ALA A 124 -18.58 17.29 12.03
C ALA A 124 -17.79 16.54 10.97
N ARG A 125 -18.30 15.37 10.57
CA ARG A 125 -17.84 14.65 9.39
C ARG A 125 -18.83 14.90 8.26
N ILE A 126 -18.45 15.74 7.31
CA ILE A 126 -19.23 15.99 6.10
C ILE A 126 -18.77 15.02 5.04
N TRP A 127 -19.69 14.30 4.39
CA TRP A 127 -19.33 13.31 3.38
C TRP A 127 -20.35 13.20 2.25
N GLN A 128 -19.89 12.75 1.09
CA GLN A 128 -20.70 12.40 -0.06
C GLN A 128 -20.22 11.09 -0.68
N GLU A 129 -21.16 10.26 -1.10
CA GLU A 129 -20.87 9.01 -1.84
C GLU A 129 -20.41 9.32 -3.27
N GLU A 130 -19.58 8.44 -3.80
CA GLU A 130 -19.25 8.44 -5.22
C GLU A 130 -20.52 8.28 -6.07
N ARG A 131 -20.67 9.13 -7.09
CA ARG A 131 -21.72 9.03 -8.10
C ARG A 131 -21.11 9.27 -9.48
N PRO A 132 -21.76 8.85 -10.58
CA PRO A 132 -21.23 9.10 -11.92
C PRO A 132 -20.92 10.60 -12.14
N GLY A 133 -19.63 10.92 -12.31
CA GLY A 133 -19.14 12.29 -12.49
C GLY A 133 -18.94 13.11 -11.21
N VAL A 134 -19.17 12.54 -10.03
CA VAL A 134 -19.01 13.19 -8.73
C VAL A 134 -18.11 12.33 -7.83
N PRO A 135 -16.93 12.83 -7.42
CA PRO A 135 -16.00 12.07 -6.59
C PRO A 135 -16.56 11.81 -5.19
N ALA A 136 -16.09 10.75 -4.53
CA ALA A 136 -16.31 10.57 -3.10
C ALA A 136 -15.52 11.65 -2.34
N LEU A 137 -16.20 12.47 -1.54
CA LEU A 137 -15.54 13.52 -0.75
C LEU A 137 -15.94 13.36 0.72
N ALA A 138 -14.97 13.54 1.61
CA ALA A 138 -15.18 13.56 3.05
C ALA A 138 -14.26 14.59 3.70
N VAL A 139 -14.80 15.35 4.66
CA VAL A 139 -14.03 16.30 5.46
C VAL A 139 -14.47 16.17 6.91
N GLU A 140 -13.51 16.02 7.80
CA GLU A 140 -13.72 16.01 9.24
C GLU A 140 -13.19 17.31 9.84
N ILE A 141 -14.08 18.05 10.51
CA ILE A 141 -13.80 19.36 11.09
C ILE A 141 -14.00 19.26 12.60
N THR A 142 -13.02 19.71 13.38
CA THR A 142 -13.11 19.72 14.86
C THR A 142 -13.13 21.14 15.39
N GLY A 143 -14.28 21.56 15.92
CA GLY A 143 -14.56 22.90 16.46
C GLY A 143 -14.51 24.02 15.42
N ALA A 144 -15.07 25.19 15.77
CA ALA A 144 -14.90 26.41 14.99
C ALA A 144 -13.53 27.07 15.28
N GLY A 145 -12.86 27.55 14.22
CA GLY A 145 -11.61 28.31 14.31
C GLY A 145 -10.64 28.02 13.17
N ASP A 146 -9.41 28.53 13.28
CA ASP A 146 -8.39 28.50 12.23
C ASP A 146 -8.05 27.09 11.73
N ARG A 147 -8.15 26.06 12.60
CA ARG A 147 -7.92 24.66 12.20
C ARG A 147 -8.99 24.17 11.24
N GLY A 148 -10.27 24.40 11.56
CA GLY A 148 -11.38 24.01 10.69
C GLY A 148 -11.34 24.76 9.35
N ALA A 149 -11.02 26.05 9.39
CA ALA A 149 -10.81 26.85 8.19
C ALA A 149 -9.63 26.31 7.35
N GLY A 150 -8.53 25.88 7.98
CA GLY A 150 -7.41 25.25 7.31
C GLY A 150 -7.77 23.91 6.65
N THR A 151 -8.51 23.04 7.34
CA THR A 151 -9.00 21.76 6.78
C THR A 151 -9.92 22.00 5.58
N LEU A 152 -10.83 22.97 5.67
CA LEU A 152 -11.72 23.34 4.57
C LEU A 152 -10.96 23.93 3.37
N GLY A 153 -10.01 24.82 3.62
CA GLY A 153 -9.16 25.39 2.58
C GLY A 153 -8.38 24.31 1.82
N LEU A 154 -7.76 23.38 2.56
CA LEU A 154 -7.07 22.23 1.98
C LEU A 154 -8.02 21.34 1.17
N ALA A 155 -9.22 21.06 1.70
CA ALA A 155 -10.21 20.27 0.98
C ALA A 155 -10.64 20.93 -0.33
N ALA A 156 -10.84 22.26 -0.33
CA ALA A 156 -11.18 23.02 -1.52
C ALA A 156 -10.04 23.02 -2.56
N ASP A 157 -8.79 23.22 -2.12
CA ASP A 157 -7.61 23.20 -2.99
C ASP A 157 -7.43 21.83 -3.66
N VAL A 158 -7.61 20.73 -2.91
CA VAL A 158 -7.49 19.36 -3.44
C VAL A 158 -8.67 18.99 -4.33
N ALA A 159 -9.90 19.36 -3.97
CA ALA A 159 -11.08 19.06 -4.76
C ALA A 159 -11.11 19.83 -6.10
N ALA A 160 -10.35 20.91 -6.23
CA ALA A 160 -10.14 21.63 -7.48
C ALA A 160 -9.15 20.94 -8.43
N VAL A 161 -8.44 19.89 -7.99
CA VAL A 161 -7.49 19.16 -8.83
C VAL A 161 -8.23 18.39 -9.94
N PRO A 162 -7.87 18.60 -11.22
CA PRO A 162 -8.52 17.89 -12.32
C PRO A 162 -8.37 16.37 -12.23
N GLY A 163 -9.50 15.68 -12.35
CA GLY A 163 -9.55 14.22 -12.31
C GLY A 163 -9.54 13.63 -10.90
N ILE A 164 -9.79 14.41 -9.85
CA ILE A 164 -10.00 13.89 -8.50
C ILE A 164 -11.13 12.85 -8.50
N THR A 165 -10.88 11.70 -7.90
CA THR A 165 -11.82 10.57 -7.77
C THR A 165 -12.24 10.33 -6.33
N GLY A 166 -11.38 10.69 -5.37
CA GLY A 166 -11.65 10.55 -3.95
C GLY A 166 -10.88 11.57 -3.12
N LEU A 167 -11.47 12.05 -2.03
CA LEU A 167 -10.85 12.95 -1.07
C LEU A 167 -11.37 12.66 0.33
N GLN A 168 -10.45 12.56 1.29
CA GLN A 168 -10.73 12.58 2.71
C GLN A 168 -9.74 13.52 3.39
N VAL A 169 -10.24 14.56 4.07
CA VAL A 169 -9.39 15.49 4.83
C VAL A 169 -9.75 15.44 6.30
N ARG A 170 -8.75 15.27 7.14
CA ARG A 170 -8.83 15.31 8.60
C ARG A 170 -7.82 16.32 9.14
N ALA A 171 -7.87 16.60 10.44
CA ALA A 171 -6.91 17.51 11.06
C ALA A 171 -5.47 16.98 11.06
N ASP A 172 -5.28 15.67 10.94
CA ASP A 172 -4.01 14.95 11.06
C ASP A 172 -3.62 14.14 9.81
N ALA A 173 -4.50 14.05 8.81
CA ALA A 173 -4.22 13.32 7.60
C ALA A 173 -4.99 13.88 6.41
N VAL A 174 -4.41 13.75 5.22
CA VAL A 174 -5.11 13.94 3.95
C VAL A 174 -4.96 12.66 3.13
N SER A 175 -6.07 12.16 2.61
CA SER A 175 -6.10 11.06 1.64
C SER A 175 -6.80 11.54 0.38
N ALA A 176 -6.18 11.35 -0.79
CA ALA A 176 -6.75 11.83 -2.04
C ALA A 176 -6.35 10.93 -3.21
N SER A 177 -7.24 10.78 -4.19
CA SER A 177 -6.97 10.00 -5.39
C SER A 177 -7.37 10.76 -6.65
N VAL A 178 -6.60 10.58 -7.72
CA VAL A 178 -6.92 11.05 -9.07
C VAL A 178 -7.01 9.88 -10.05
N ALA A 179 -7.82 10.03 -11.10
CA ALA A 179 -8.03 8.99 -12.09
C ALA A 179 -6.75 8.63 -12.87
N ASP A 180 -5.87 9.60 -13.13
CA ASP A 180 -4.71 9.45 -14.00
C ASP A 180 -3.42 9.90 -13.30
N ALA A 181 -2.32 9.16 -13.48
CA ALA A 181 -1.02 9.48 -12.89
C ALA A 181 -0.43 10.80 -13.39
N ALA A 182 -0.81 11.28 -14.59
CA ALA A 182 -0.42 12.59 -15.09
C ALA A 182 -0.99 13.75 -14.27
N SER A 183 -2.10 13.53 -13.53
CA SER A 183 -2.66 14.51 -12.58
C SER A 183 -1.95 14.49 -11.22
N PHE A 184 -1.10 13.49 -10.95
CA PHE A 184 -0.43 13.34 -9.65
C PHE A 184 0.41 14.56 -9.24
N PRO A 185 1.18 15.23 -10.13
CA PRO A 185 1.91 16.45 -9.75
C PRO A 185 1.02 17.62 -9.31
N ALA A 186 -0.17 17.76 -9.90
CA ALA A 186 -1.14 18.78 -9.48
C ALA A 186 -1.72 18.43 -8.10
N LEU A 187 -1.99 17.14 -7.85
CA LEU A 187 -2.45 16.65 -6.56
C LEU A 187 -1.40 16.87 -5.46
N ALA A 188 -0.15 16.48 -5.70
CA ALA A 188 0.97 16.71 -4.80
C ALA A 188 1.16 18.20 -4.46
N ALA A 189 1.05 19.08 -5.46
CA ALA A 189 1.14 20.52 -5.26
C ALA A 189 0.01 21.06 -4.38
N ALA A 190 -1.23 20.56 -4.54
CA ALA A 190 -2.37 20.98 -3.75
C ALA A 190 -2.24 20.61 -2.26
N VAL A 191 -1.65 19.44 -1.95
CA VAL A 191 -1.47 19.02 -0.55
C VAL A 191 -0.20 19.57 0.11
N ARG A 192 0.78 20.07 -0.65
CA ARG A 192 2.11 20.43 -0.13
C ARG A 192 2.09 21.43 1.03
N ALA A 193 1.16 22.37 1.02
CA ALA A 193 1.02 23.38 2.09
C ALA A 193 0.29 22.85 3.33
N ALA A 194 -0.26 21.63 3.28
CA ALA A 194 -0.96 21.01 4.38
C ALA A 194 -0.02 20.79 5.56
N ARG A 195 -0.51 21.12 6.76
CA ARG A 195 0.19 20.89 8.02
C ARG A 195 -0.30 19.61 8.69
N VAL A 196 -0.26 18.52 7.94
CA VAL A 196 -0.61 17.18 8.43
C VAL A 196 0.65 16.31 8.48
N PRO A 197 0.79 15.41 9.47
CA PRO A 197 1.89 14.45 9.53
C PRO A 197 2.08 13.62 8.26
N THR A 198 0.97 13.22 7.60
CA THR A 198 1.03 12.29 6.47
C THR A 198 -0.03 12.63 5.42
N ALA A 199 0.37 12.52 4.16
CA ALA A 199 -0.50 12.55 2.98
C ALA A 199 -0.49 11.18 2.29
N LEU A 200 -1.69 10.63 2.09
CA LEU A 200 -1.95 9.41 1.34
C LEU A 200 -2.49 9.78 -0.05
N LEU A 201 -1.65 9.75 -1.07
CA LEU A 201 -2.06 10.12 -2.42
C LEU A 201 -2.07 8.91 -3.33
N ALA A 202 -3.08 8.77 -4.18
CA ALA A 202 -3.16 7.68 -5.15
C ALA A 202 -3.46 8.18 -6.57
N ALA A 203 -3.02 7.45 -7.59
CA ALA A 203 -3.40 7.72 -8.99
C ALA A 203 -3.45 6.47 -9.86
N GLY A 204 -4.24 6.51 -10.94
CA GLY A 204 -4.23 5.49 -12.01
C GLY A 204 -4.65 4.10 -11.56
N GLU A 205 -5.84 3.97 -10.96
CA GLU A 205 -6.30 2.70 -10.34
C GLU A 205 -5.30 2.17 -9.29
N SER A 206 -4.71 3.06 -8.49
CA SER A 206 -3.71 2.74 -7.47
C SER A 206 -2.37 2.23 -8.02
N ARG A 207 -2.08 2.44 -9.31
CA ARG A 207 -0.71 2.28 -9.86
C ARG A 207 0.31 3.14 -9.13
N VAL A 208 -0.10 4.31 -8.66
CA VAL A 208 0.73 5.21 -7.87
C VAL A 208 0.11 5.32 -6.50
N SER A 209 0.91 5.17 -5.45
CA SER A 209 0.53 5.56 -4.10
C SER A 209 1.68 6.20 -3.34
N THR A 210 1.35 7.10 -2.41
CA THR A 210 2.33 7.68 -1.50
C THR A 210 1.84 7.65 -0.06
N SER A 211 2.77 7.52 0.89
CA SER A 211 2.58 7.73 2.31
C SER A 211 3.75 8.52 2.86
N VAL A 212 3.69 9.85 2.71
CA VAL A 212 4.78 10.76 3.07
C VAL A 212 4.24 12.06 3.68
N PRO A 213 5.00 12.76 4.52
CA PRO A 213 4.71 14.13 4.89
C PRO A 213 4.53 15.04 3.67
N PRO A 214 3.55 15.96 3.68
CA PRO A 214 3.29 16.85 2.55
C PRO A 214 4.49 17.71 2.11
N HIS A 215 5.40 18.04 3.03
CA HIS A 215 6.57 18.86 2.69
C HIS A 215 7.58 18.13 1.78
N LEU A 216 7.58 16.79 1.78
CA LEU A 216 8.42 15.96 0.90
C LEU A 216 7.83 15.82 -0.51
N LEU A 217 6.52 16.08 -0.69
CA LEU A 217 5.82 16.03 -2.00
C LEU A 217 6.08 17.29 -2.84
N ASP A 218 7.35 17.59 -3.09
CA ASP A 218 7.73 18.69 -3.96
C ASP A 218 7.56 18.35 -5.46
N ALA A 219 7.74 19.35 -6.32
CA ALA A 219 7.61 19.18 -7.76
C ALA A 219 8.65 18.20 -8.35
N ARG A 220 9.79 17.99 -7.69
CA ARG A 220 10.84 17.07 -8.16
C ARG A 220 10.41 15.64 -7.89
N LEU A 221 9.96 15.33 -6.67
CA LEU A 221 9.46 14.01 -6.29
C LEU A 221 8.20 13.65 -7.07
N ALA A 222 7.22 14.55 -7.13
CA ALA A 222 6.00 14.30 -7.91
C ALA A 222 6.31 14.12 -9.42
N GLY A 223 7.27 14.88 -9.94
CA GLY A 223 7.77 14.72 -11.30
C GLY A 223 8.51 13.39 -11.54
N LEU A 224 9.24 12.88 -10.55
CA LEU A 224 9.88 11.56 -10.60
C LEU A 224 8.82 10.45 -10.67
N VAL A 225 7.85 10.47 -9.76
CA VAL A 225 6.73 9.51 -9.71
C VAL A 225 5.98 9.47 -11.05
N ALA A 226 5.61 10.63 -11.60
CA ALA A 226 4.92 10.70 -12.89
C ALA A 226 5.80 10.29 -14.10
N ARG A 227 7.13 10.34 -13.98
CA ARG A 227 8.04 9.78 -15.01
C ARG A 227 8.13 8.27 -14.92
N VAL A 228 8.30 7.73 -13.71
CA VAL A 228 8.38 6.29 -13.46
C VAL A 228 7.09 5.60 -13.89
N ASP A 229 5.94 6.20 -13.61
CA ASP A 229 4.65 5.66 -14.07
C ASP A 229 4.62 5.44 -15.60
N ARG A 230 5.20 6.36 -16.37
CA ARG A 230 5.21 6.26 -17.83
C ARG A 230 6.24 5.27 -18.37
N TRP A 231 7.05 4.65 -17.51
CA TRP A 231 8.06 3.69 -17.93
C TRP A 231 7.39 2.38 -18.40
N PRO A 232 7.69 1.89 -19.61
CA PRO A 232 7.13 0.64 -20.11
C PRO A 232 7.44 -0.53 -19.17
N GLY A 233 6.42 -1.28 -18.77
CA GLY A 233 6.57 -2.43 -17.89
C GLY A 233 6.41 -2.13 -16.40
N VAL A 234 6.34 -0.87 -15.97
CA VAL A 234 5.93 -0.55 -14.59
C VAL A 234 4.48 -0.96 -14.38
N THR A 235 4.20 -1.72 -13.31
CA THR A 235 2.87 -2.21 -12.93
C THR A 235 2.31 -1.49 -11.71
N SER A 236 3.16 -1.07 -10.78
CA SER A 236 2.79 -0.20 -9.65
C SER A 236 4.03 0.51 -9.09
N GLN A 237 3.82 1.55 -8.30
CA GLN A 237 4.86 2.22 -7.53
C GLN A 237 4.30 2.78 -6.22
N PHE A 238 5.15 2.78 -5.20
CA PHE A 238 4.84 3.27 -3.87
C PHE A 238 5.95 4.18 -3.37
N VAL A 239 5.58 5.35 -2.86
CA VAL A 239 6.51 6.28 -2.23
C VAL A 239 6.21 6.37 -0.75
N GLU A 240 7.18 6.09 0.11
CA GLU A 240 6.99 6.18 1.54
C GLU A 240 8.11 6.94 2.23
N SER A 241 7.81 7.39 3.45
CA SER A 241 8.80 7.86 4.40
C SER A 241 8.40 7.31 5.76
N GLN A 242 9.29 6.59 6.42
CA GLN A 242 9.02 5.87 7.67
C GLN A 242 9.01 6.82 8.89
N GLY A 243 8.29 7.94 8.79
CA GLY A 243 8.29 9.02 9.79
C GLY A 243 9.58 9.85 9.82
N THR A 244 10.49 9.64 8.87
CA THR A 244 11.71 10.42 8.67
C THR A 244 11.61 11.29 7.41
N ASP A 245 12.60 12.14 7.16
CA ASP A 245 12.71 12.88 5.87
C ASP A 245 13.34 12.01 4.75
N GLU A 246 13.59 10.72 5.02
CA GLU A 246 14.08 9.78 4.01
C GLU A 246 12.93 9.26 3.16
N VAL A 247 13.06 9.40 1.84
CA VAL A 247 12.03 8.99 0.89
C VAL A 247 12.46 7.71 0.19
N TRP A 248 11.59 6.71 0.23
CA TRP A 248 11.74 5.44 -0.46
C TRP A 248 10.76 5.37 -1.62
N LEU A 249 11.26 5.04 -2.81
CA LEU A 249 10.48 4.78 -4.01
C LEU A 249 10.60 3.29 -4.37
N ARG A 250 9.54 2.53 -4.13
CA ARG A 250 9.44 1.14 -4.58
C ARG A 250 8.69 1.09 -5.91
N VAL A 251 9.20 0.34 -6.87
CA VAL A 251 8.59 0.20 -8.19
C VAL A 251 8.45 -1.27 -8.55
N GLN A 252 7.24 -1.69 -8.88
CA GLN A 252 6.99 -3.03 -9.43
C GLN A 252 6.98 -2.97 -10.95
N VAL A 253 7.62 -3.95 -11.56
CA VAL A 253 7.71 -4.09 -13.01
C VAL A 253 7.32 -5.50 -13.46
N ALA A 254 6.89 -5.61 -14.70
CA ALA A 254 6.39 -6.86 -15.28
C ALA A 254 7.50 -7.86 -15.67
N GLY A 255 8.75 -7.43 -15.78
CA GLY A 255 9.83 -8.30 -16.25
C GLY A 255 11.23 -7.86 -15.82
N ASP A 256 12.14 -8.82 -15.80
CA ASP A 256 13.49 -8.68 -15.25
C ASP A 256 14.37 -7.69 -16.02
N ASP A 257 14.24 -7.61 -17.34
CA ASP A 257 14.97 -6.63 -18.15
C ASP A 257 14.61 -5.19 -17.73
N THR A 258 13.33 -4.97 -17.41
CA THR A 258 12.85 -3.67 -16.93
C THR A 258 13.45 -3.30 -15.57
N VAL A 259 13.79 -4.27 -14.72
CA VAL A 259 14.43 -4.01 -13.42
C VAL A 259 15.77 -3.31 -13.63
N THR A 260 16.67 -3.88 -14.43
CA THR A 260 17.99 -3.27 -14.68
C THR A 260 17.87 -1.95 -15.40
N GLU A 261 17.05 -1.89 -16.46
CA GLU A 261 16.92 -0.67 -17.26
C GLU A 261 16.40 0.50 -16.41
N LEU A 262 15.35 0.27 -15.62
CA LEU A 262 14.76 1.30 -14.78
C LEU A 262 15.68 1.67 -13.60
N ALA A 263 16.26 0.69 -12.90
CA ALA A 263 17.17 0.95 -11.79
C ALA A 263 18.40 1.75 -12.23
N ALA A 264 18.98 1.40 -13.39
CA ALA A 264 20.09 2.15 -13.97
C ALA A 264 19.67 3.58 -14.36
N ALA A 265 18.49 3.75 -14.95
CA ALA A 265 17.97 5.06 -15.33
C ALA A 265 17.68 5.96 -14.11
N LEU A 266 17.12 5.41 -13.03
CA LEU A 266 16.89 6.11 -11.77
C LEU A 266 18.21 6.55 -11.13
N THR A 267 19.17 5.63 -11.05
CA THR A 267 20.50 5.86 -10.48
C THR A 267 21.30 6.90 -11.27
N GLY A 268 21.19 6.89 -12.61
CA GLY A 268 21.86 7.85 -13.50
C GLY A 268 21.12 9.18 -13.72
N SER A 269 19.92 9.36 -13.16
CA SER A 269 19.13 10.58 -13.32
C SER A 269 19.77 11.79 -12.66
N ALA A 270 19.53 13.01 -13.14
CA ALA A 270 19.95 14.19 -12.37
C ALA A 270 19.05 14.34 -11.12
N TRP A 271 19.63 14.28 -9.93
CA TRP A 271 18.93 14.49 -8.66
C TRP A 271 19.75 15.38 -7.71
N PRO A 272 19.12 16.29 -6.95
CA PRO A 272 19.77 17.05 -5.88
C PRO A 272 20.46 16.14 -4.86
N ALA A 273 21.57 16.61 -4.27
CA ALA A 273 22.23 15.88 -3.19
C ALA A 273 21.41 15.94 -1.88
N ASP A 274 20.68 17.04 -1.67
CA ASP A 274 19.72 17.23 -0.59
C ASP A 274 18.40 16.49 -0.87
N GLY A 275 17.96 15.67 0.10
CA GLY A 275 16.77 14.82 -0.05
C GLY A 275 16.97 13.67 -1.03
N PRO A 276 17.91 12.73 -0.76
CA PRO A 276 18.06 11.54 -1.59
C PRO A 276 16.78 10.71 -1.57
N VAL A 277 16.39 10.20 -2.74
CA VAL A 277 15.34 9.19 -2.85
C VAL A 277 16.03 7.85 -3.00
N VAL A 278 15.82 6.97 -2.04
CA VAL A 278 16.22 5.56 -2.16
C VAL A 278 15.21 4.89 -3.08
N HIS A 279 15.67 4.07 -4.02
CA HIS A 279 14.77 3.31 -4.89
C HIS A 279 15.04 1.82 -4.81
N ALA A 280 13.98 1.04 -5.01
CA ALA A 280 14.04 -0.39 -5.24
C ALA A 280 13.07 -0.74 -6.38
N VAL A 281 13.60 -1.33 -7.45
CA VAL A 281 12.82 -1.84 -8.58
C VAL A 281 12.74 -3.36 -8.45
N VAL A 282 11.53 -3.91 -8.51
CA VAL A 282 11.27 -5.34 -8.26
C VAL A 282 10.38 -5.88 -9.38
N SER A 283 10.74 -7.03 -9.97
CA SER A 283 9.87 -7.72 -10.94
C SER A 283 8.87 -8.66 -10.27
N SER A 284 7.87 -9.14 -11.02
CA SER A 284 7.03 -10.27 -10.58
C SER A 284 7.79 -11.58 -10.39
N ALA A 285 8.99 -11.69 -10.99
CA ALA A 285 9.94 -12.77 -10.74
C ALA A 285 10.94 -12.43 -9.63
N PHE A 286 10.65 -11.39 -8.83
CA PHE A 286 11.38 -11.00 -7.62
C PHE A 286 12.84 -10.60 -7.82
N ARG A 287 13.31 -10.52 -9.06
CA ARG A 287 14.54 -9.83 -9.38
C ARG A 287 14.43 -8.39 -8.87
N SER A 288 15.41 -7.98 -8.06
CA SER A 288 15.43 -6.64 -7.48
C SER A 288 16.75 -5.93 -7.72
N GLU A 289 16.68 -4.63 -7.97
CA GLU A 289 17.83 -3.73 -7.93
C GLU A 289 17.47 -2.49 -7.12
N ALA A 290 18.38 -2.08 -6.24
CA ALA A 290 18.20 -0.93 -5.36
C ALA A 290 19.33 0.08 -5.56
N GLY A 291 19.04 1.34 -5.24
CA GLY A 291 20.03 2.40 -5.34
C GLY A 291 19.50 3.73 -4.82
N VAL A 292 20.21 4.80 -5.16
CA VAL A 292 19.79 6.18 -4.83
C VAL A 292 19.64 6.95 -6.12
N VAL A 293 18.50 7.63 -6.27
CA VAL A 293 18.21 8.41 -7.48
C VAL A 293 19.30 9.45 -7.67
N GLY A 294 19.89 9.46 -8.86
CA GLY A 294 20.97 10.36 -9.26
C GLY A 294 22.30 10.23 -8.56
N ARG A 295 22.55 9.10 -7.91
CA ARG A 295 23.89 8.73 -7.44
C ARG A 295 24.29 7.43 -8.12
N PRO A 296 25.12 7.49 -9.18
CA PRO A 296 25.75 6.31 -9.75
C PRO A 296 26.32 5.43 -8.64
N ALA A 297 26.14 4.11 -8.78
CA ALA A 297 26.90 3.18 -7.96
C ALA A 297 28.39 3.56 -8.06
N PRO A 298 29.15 3.55 -6.96
CA PRO A 298 30.58 3.80 -7.03
C PRO A 298 31.18 2.88 -8.10
N ALA A 299 31.97 3.45 -9.02
CA ALA A 299 32.65 2.67 -10.03
C ALA A 299 33.43 1.55 -9.33
N ASP A 300 33.39 0.34 -9.87
CA ASP A 300 34.21 -0.77 -9.37
C ASP A 300 35.65 -0.25 -9.19
N PRO A 301 36.29 -0.55 -8.04
CA PRO A 301 37.64 -0.05 -7.79
C PRO A 301 38.55 -0.49 -8.92
N ASP A 302 39.33 0.46 -9.45
CA ASP A 302 40.38 0.19 -10.43
C ASP A 302 41.31 -0.90 -9.86
N PRO A 303 41.41 -2.09 -10.50
CA PRO A 303 42.24 -3.18 -10.00
C PRO A 303 43.74 -2.82 -9.92
N ALA A 304 44.15 -1.65 -10.43
CA ALA A 304 45.53 -1.15 -10.38
C ALA A 304 45.81 -0.13 -9.25
N ALA A 305 44.82 0.29 -8.44
CA ALA A 305 45.06 1.26 -7.36
C ALA A 305 45.70 0.59 -6.11
N PRO A 306 46.80 1.12 -5.54
CA PRO A 306 47.37 0.59 -4.30
C PRO A 306 46.38 0.75 -3.13
N ALA A 307 46.06 -0.35 -2.45
CA ALA A 307 45.10 -0.40 -1.36
C ALA A 307 45.64 0.24 -0.06
N ASP A 308 45.05 1.34 0.38
CA ASP A 308 45.16 1.81 1.76
C ASP A 308 44.26 0.95 2.67
N GLY A 309 44.86 -0.09 3.26
CA GLY A 309 44.70 -0.49 4.66
C GLY A 309 43.33 -0.85 5.27
N ALA A 310 42.21 -0.83 4.56
CA ALA A 310 40.93 -1.34 5.05
C ALA A 310 40.61 -2.69 4.38
N PRO A 311 40.27 -3.76 5.13
CA PRO A 311 39.80 -4.99 4.50
C PRO A 311 38.49 -4.69 3.76
N PRO A 312 38.38 -5.00 2.46
CA PRO A 312 37.13 -4.81 1.74
C PRO A 312 36.08 -5.78 2.31
N LEU A 313 34.87 -5.29 2.55
CA LEU A 313 33.68 -6.16 2.59
C LEU A 313 33.57 -6.74 1.18
N GLY A 314 34.04 -7.98 1.01
CA GLY A 314 34.09 -8.64 -0.29
C GLY A 314 32.70 -8.75 -0.89
N ALA A 315 32.57 -8.40 -2.17
CA ALA A 315 31.43 -8.86 -2.96
C ALA A 315 31.35 -10.39 -2.82
N PRO A 316 30.15 -10.98 -2.60
CA PRO A 316 30.03 -12.42 -2.53
C PRO A 316 30.55 -13.04 -3.84
N SER A 317 31.40 -14.04 -3.71
CA SER A 317 31.79 -14.85 -4.86
C SER A 317 30.52 -15.43 -5.48
N PRO A 318 30.37 -15.43 -6.82
CA PRO A 318 29.28 -16.14 -7.45
C PRO A 318 29.25 -17.58 -6.93
N TRP A 319 28.07 -18.06 -6.55
CA TRP A 319 27.90 -19.42 -6.05
C TRP A 319 28.41 -20.42 -7.11
N PRO A 320 29.06 -21.51 -6.68
CA PRO A 320 29.66 -22.46 -7.60
C PRO A 320 28.60 -23.10 -8.49
N ASP A 321 28.83 -23.12 -9.81
CA ASP A 321 28.02 -23.91 -10.73
C ASP A 321 28.52 -25.36 -10.72
N ASP A 322 28.14 -26.11 -9.68
CA ASP A 322 28.47 -27.53 -9.53
C ASP A 322 27.25 -28.42 -9.86
N PRO A 323 27.22 -29.04 -11.05
CA PRO A 323 26.14 -29.95 -11.42
C PRO A 323 26.14 -31.25 -10.60
N ALA A 324 27.26 -31.59 -9.94
CA ALA A 324 27.38 -32.78 -9.10
C ALA A 324 27.01 -32.53 -7.63
N ALA A 325 26.77 -31.27 -7.22
CA ALA A 325 26.35 -30.96 -5.86
C ALA A 325 25.04 -31.71 -5.49
N PRO A 326 25.00 -32.39 -4.33
CA PRO A 326 23.81 -33.12 -3.90
C PRO A 326 22.65 -32.15 -3.65
N ALA A 327 21.41 -32.60 -3.84
CA ALA A 327 20.24 -31.80 -3.47
C ALA A 327 20.23 -31.56 -1.95
N CYS A 328 19.87 -30.35 -1.52
CA CYS A 328 19.64 -30.09 -0.10
C CYS A 328 18.46 -30.94 0.40
N THR A 329 18.59 -31.46 1.62
CA THR A 329 17.48 -32.02 2.38
C THR A 329 16.86 -30.94 3.26
N GLY A 330 15.67 -31.19 3.83
CA GLY A 330 15.08 -30.26 4.80
C GLY A 330 16.00 -29.98 5.97
N ALA A 331 16.70 -31.00 6.48
CA ALA A 331 17.63 -30.86 7.60
C ALA A 331 18.90 -30.04 7.28
N ASP A 332 19.17 -29.78 5.99
CA ASP A 332 20.29 -28.92 5.58
C ASP A 332 19.91 -27.44 5.56
N LEU A 333 18.62 -27.11 5.66
CA LEU A 333 18.08 -25.76 5.52
C LEU A 333 17.37 -25.33 6.80
N ASP A 334 17.81 -24.22 7.40
CA ASP A 334 17.10 -23.56 8.50
C ASP A 334 16.23 -22.43 7.96
N VAL A 335 14.91 -22.55 8.10
CA VAL A 335 13.94 -21.59 7.54
C VAL A 335 13.48 -20.59 8.59
N THR A 336 13.58 -19.31 8.27
CA THR A 336 13.16 -18.19 9.12
C THR A 336 12.42 -17.11 8.32
N LEU A 337 11.79 -16.15 9.01
CA LEU A 337 11.28 -14.95 8.37
C LEU A 337 12.42 -13.97 8.08
N GLY A 338 12.49 -13.51 6.83
CA GLY A 338 13.42 -12.48 6.37
C GLY A 338 12.87 -11.05 6.44
N GLY A 339 11.60 -10.87 6.83
CA GLY A 339 10.92 -9.57 6.93
C GLY A 339 9.54 -9.58 6.26
N SER A 340 8.69 -8.61 6.63
CA SER A 340 7.38 -8.38 6.02
C SER A 340 7.18 -6.93 5.62
N ASP A 341 6.34 -6.69 4.64
CA ASP A 341 5.99 -5.34 4.17
C ASP A 341 4.53 -5.31 3.70
N ALA A 342 3.95 -4.12 3.61
CA ALA A 342 2.59 -3.92 3.17
C ALA A 342 2.42 -2.60 2.42
N ALA A 343 1.88 -2.68 1.20
CA ALA A 343 1.57 -1.51 0.40
C ALA A 343 0.40 -1.79 -0.53
N LEU A 344 -0.41 -0.77 -0.83
CA LEU A 344 -1.44 -0.83 -1.90
C LEU A 344 -2.50 -1.93 -1.74
N GLY A 345 -2.80 -2.36 -0.51
CA GLY A 345 -3.69 -3.49 -0.27
C GLY A 345 -3.07 -4.83 -0.66
N HIS A 346 -1.76 -4.86 -0.93
CA HIS A 346 -0.94 -6.06 -1.00
C HIS A 346 -0.05 -6.15 0.24
N ARG A 347 0.36 -7.38 0.54
CA ARG A 347 1.28 -7.72 1.61
C ARG A 347 2.38 -8.58 1.05
N TYR A 348 3.55 -8.46 1.65
CA TYR A 348 4.76 -9.15 1.25
C TYR A 348 5.36 -9.78 2.50
N LEU A 349 5.86 -11.00 2.35
CA LEU A 349 6.65 -11.67 3.36
C LEU A 349 7.82 -12.34 2.67
N LEU A 350 8.99 -12.30 3.29
CA LEU A 350 10.16 -13.00 2.79
C LEU A 350 10.45 -14.19 3.70
N LEU A 351 10.53 -15.40 3.13
CA LEU A 351 11.16 -16.54 3.80
C LEU A 351 12.64 -16.53 3.50
N THR A 352 13.45 -16.93 4.47
CA THR A 352 14.89 -17.12 4.34
C THR A 352 15.23 -18.56 4.68
N ALA A 353 15.97 -19.25 3.81
CA ALA A 353 16.52 -20.58 4.09
C ALA A 353 18.04 -20.49 4.16
N THR A 354 18.63 -20.82 5.31
CA THR A 354 20.08 -20.84 5.50
C THR A 354 20.60 -22.27 5.36
N ASN A 355 21.61 -22.50 4.51
CA ASN A 355 22.28 -23.80 4.48
C ASN A 355 23.10 -23.97 5.77
N THR A 356 22.60 -24.77 6.71
CA THR A 356 23.27 -25.06 8.00
C THR A 356 24.11 -26.33 7.95
N SER A 357 24.09 -27.04 6.83
CA SER A 357 24.98 -28.18 6.64
C SER A 357 26.45 -27.72 6.56
N GLY A 358 27.38 -28.65 6.81
CA GLY A 358 28.81 -28.38 6.69
C GLY A 358 29.34 -28.36 5.25
N ALA A 359 28.48 -28.45 4.24
CA ALA A 359 28.86 -28.63 2.84
C ALA A 359 27.90 -27.88 1.88
N PRO A 360 28.32 -27.60 0.63
CA PRO A 360 27.40 -27.05 -0.36
C PRO A 360 26.35 -28.09 -0.77
N CYS A 361 25.12 -27.64 -0.96
CA CYS A 361 24.02 -28.45 -1.48
C CYS A 361 23.18 -27.64 -2.47
N ALA A 362 22.38 -28.30 -3.30
CA ALA A 362 21.62 -27.67 -4.36
C ALA A 362 20.14 -27.55 -4.03
N VAL A 363 19.57 -26.36 -4.22
CA VAL A 363 18.13 -26.10 -4.11
C VAL A 363 17.59 -25.72 -5.49
N GLN A 364 16.41 -26.22 -5.81
CA GLN A 364 15.64 -25.82 -6.97
C GLN A 364 14.16 -25.89 -6.61
N GLY A 365 13.40 -24.84 -6.94
CA GLY A 365 11.95 -24.84 -6.74
C GLY A 365 11.48 -23.75 -5.80
N ARG A 366 10.30 -23.99 -5.22
CA ARG A 366 9.56 -23.09 -4.31
C ARG A 366 9.29 -23.85 -3.00
N PRO A 367 9.24 -23.16 -1.85
CA PRO A 367 8.72 -23.79 -0.64
C PRO A 367 7.23 -24.11 -0.78
N GLU A 368 6.80 -25.22 -0.18
CA GLU A 368 5.38 -25.45 0.07
C GLU A 368 5.01 -24.87 1.45
N ILE A 369 3.88 -24.17 1.54
CA ILE A 369 3.52 -23.42 2.74
C ILE A 369 2.09 -23.73 3.13
N THR A 370 1.90 -24.08 4.39
CA THR A 370 0.59 -24.17 5.04
C THR A 370 0.47 -23.07 6.09
N PHE A 371 -0.62 -22.33 6.06
CA PHE A 371 -0.89 -21.23 7.00
C PHE A 371 -1.66 -21.76 8.21
N VAL A 372 -1.17 -21.47 9.41
CA VAL A 372 -1.73 -21.97 10.67
C VAL A 372 -2.14 -20.78 11.54
N ARG A 373 -3.38 -20.84 12.02
CA ARG A 373 -4.00 -19.81 12.86
C ARG A 373 -3.45 -19.83 14.29
N ALA A 374 -3.70 -18.76 15.04
CA ALA A 374 -3.45 -18.69 16.47
C ALA A 374 -4.08 -19.87 17.24
N SER A 375 -5.26 -20.34 16.80
CA SER A 375 -5.93 -21.52 17.35
C SER A 375 -5.21 -22.87 17.09
N GLY A 376 -4.14 -22.87 16.29
CA GLY A 376 -3.41 -24.07 15.87
C GLY A 376 -4.06 -24.84 14.72
N THR A 377 -5.14 -24.31 14.14
CA THR A 377 -5.81 -24.90 12.98
C THR A 377 -5.28 -24.35 11.66
N THR A 378 -5.31 -25.14 10.60
CA THR A 378 -4.96 -24.66 9.25
C THR A 378 -6.00 -23.66 8.76
N VAL A 379 -5.55 -22.59 8.10
CA VAL A 379 -6.44 -21.66 7.41
C VAL A 379 -7.10 -22.39 6.21
N PRO A 380 -8.43 -22.52 6.18
CA PRO A 380 -9.10 -23.23 5.09
C PRO A 380 -9.10 -22.41 3.80
N ASP A 381 -9.20 -23.10 2.66
CA ASP A 381 -9.41 -22.49 1.34
C ASP A 381 -8.37 -21.44 0.93
N VAL A 382 -7.12 -21.56 1.40
CA VAL A 382 -6.01 -20.74 0.89
C VAL A 382 -5.55 -21.32 -0.45
N GLU A 383 -5.64 -20.52 -1.51
CA GLU A 383 -5.10 -20.86 -2.82
C GLU A 383 -3.64 -20.41 -2.89
N THR A 384 -2.72 -21.36 -3.08
CA THR A 384 -1.31 -21.05 -3.34
C THR A 384 -1.02 -21.09 -4.84
N GLY A 385 -0.37 -20.04 -5.33
CA GLY A 385 -0.08 -19.84 -6.74
C GLY A 385 1.38 -19.51 -7.00
N THR A 386 1.76 -19.60 -8.27
CA THR A 386 3.04 -19.06 -8.76
C THR A 386 2.79 -17.70 -9.39
N PRO A 387 3.59 -16.67 -9.07
CA PRO A 387 3.42 -15.37 -9.69
C PRO A 387 3.48 -15.48 -11.22
N THR A 388 2.59 -14.75 -11.87
CA THR A 388 2.40 -14.85 -13.33
C THR A 388 3.64 -14.36 -14.07
N GLY A 389 4.08 -15.13 -15.07
CA GLY A 389 5.22 -14.77 -15.93
C GLY A 389 6.60 -15.04 -15.32
N THR A 390 6.67 -15.73 -14.17
CA THR A 390 7.95 -16.12 -13.59
C THR A 390 8.61 -17.26 -14.37
N PRO A 391 9.92 -17.19 -14.64
CA PRO A 391 10.67 -18.30 -15.24
C PRO A 391 10.61 -19.57 -14.38
N ASP A 392 10.96 -20.70 -15.00
CA ASP A 392 11.16 -21.93 -14.24
C ASP A 392 12.23 -21.73 -13.16
N PRO A 393 12.04 -22.28 -11.93
CA PRO A 393 12.99 -22.11 -10.85
C PRO A 393 14.40 -22.56 -11.25
N ALA A 394 15.37 -21.65 -11.11
CA ALA A 394 16.77 -21.96 -11.29
C ALA A 394 17.27 -22.90 -10.19
N ARG A 395 18.31 -23.67 -10.51
CA ARG A 395 19.02 -24.50 -9.54
C ARG A 395 20.20 -23.71 -8.99
N TYR A 396 20.28 -23.60 -7.67
CA TYR A 396 21.35 -22.90 -6.98
C TYR A 396 22.13 -23.85 -6.08
N VAL A 397 23.46 -23.84 -6.17
CA VAL A 397 24.34 -24.55 -5.22
C VAL A 397 24.67 -23.58 -4.09
N VAL A 398 24.06 -23.80 -2.93
CA VAL A 398 24.15 -22.93 -1.75
C VAL A 398 25.36 -23.37 -0.93
N PRO A 399 26.41 -22.54 -0.77
CA PRO A 399 27.50 -22.84 0.15
C PRO A 399 27.02 -22.96 1.61
N ALA A 400 27.83 -23.61 2.46
CA ALA A 400 27.54 -23.66 3.89
C ALA A 400 27.50 -22.24 4.50
N GLY A 401 26.45 -21.93 5.25
CA GLY A 401 26.20 -20.63 5.87
C GLY A 401 25.55 -19.59 4.94
N GLU A 402 25.40 -19.88 3.66
CA GLU A 402 24.76 -18.96 2.70
C GLU A 402 23.24 -19.10 2.72
N ARG A 403 22.56 -18.05 2.24
CA ARG A 403 21.11 -17.87 2.38
C ARG A 403 20.41 -17.77 1.03
N LEU A 404 19.27 -18.44 0.96
CA LEU A 404 18.25 -18.29 -0.07
C LEU A 404 17.05 -17.54 0.49
N HIS A 405 16.27 -16.90 -0.38
CA HIS A 405 15.01 -16.27 -0.04
C HIS A 405 13.89 -16.72 -0.97
N ALA A 406 12.69 -16.83 -0.43
CA ALA A 406 11.46 -17.10 -1.18
C ALA A 406 10.39 -16.09 -0.73
N PRO A 407 9.98 -15.17 -1.61
CA PRO A 407 8.96 -14.18 -1.27
C PRO A 407 7.55 -14.76 -1.37
N LEU A 408 6.66 -14.23 -0.55
CA LEU A 408 5.22 -14.46 -0.57
C LEU A 408 4.54 -13.13 -0.84
N THR A 409 3.43 -13.16 -1.57
CA THR A 409 2.59 -11.99 -1.80
C THR A 409 1.12 -12.35 -1.74
N TRP A 410 0.32 -11.52 -1.09
CA TRP A 410 -1.14 -11.68 -1.05
C TRP A 410 -1.84 -10.32 -0.97
N LEU A 411 -3.15 -10.31 -1.17
CA LEU A 411 -3.97 -9.13 -0.93
C LEU A 411 -4.32 -9.02 0.55
N ALA A 412 -4.15 -7.83 1.14
CA ALA A 412 -4.53 -7.54 2.51
C ALA A 412 -6.00 -7.86 2.75
N MET A 413 -6.29 -8.55 3.84
CA MET A 413 -7.64 -8.91 4.25
C MET A 413 -7.99 -8.22 5.57
N SER A 414 -9.28 -7.96 5.78
CA SER A 414 -9.72 -7.37 7.05
C SER A 414 -9.75 -8.43 8.14
N THR A 415 -9.02 -8.20 9.23
CA THR A 415 -9.02 -9.04 10.44
C THR A 415 -10.05 -8.58 11.48
N ALA A 416 -10.77 -7.48 11.23
CA ALA A 416 -11.69 -6.87 12.20
C ALA A 416 -12.85 -7.79 12.62
N LEU A 417 -13.21 -8.76 11.76
CA LEU A 417 -14.27 -9.73 12.01
C LEU A 417 -13.75 -11.17 12.17
N ASP A 418 -12.44 -11.38 12.08
CA ASP A 418 -11.79 -12.69 12.27
C ASP A 418 -10.51 -12.50 13.11
N PRO A 419 -10.62 -12.57 14.44
CA PRO A 419 -9.47 -12.39 15.32
C PRO A 419 -8.51 -13.58 15.31
N ASP A 420 -8.85 -14.71 14.68
CA ASP A 420 -8.03 -15.93 14.60
C ASP A 420 -7.14 -15.89 13.34
N VAL A 421 -6.21 -14.92 13.34
CA VAL A 421 -5.26 -14.66 12.25
C VAL A 421 -4.19 -15.75 12.12
N THR A 422 -3.45 -15.76 11.01
CA THR A 422 -2.32 -16.67 10.80
C THR A 422 -1.16 -16.28 11.72
N GLU A 423 -0.70 -17.19 12.58
CA GLU A 423 0.43 -16.95 13.50
C GLU A 423 1.64 -17.84 13.24
N VAL A 424 1.47 -18.93 12.48
CA VAL A 424 2.56 -19.87 12.16
C VAL A 424 2.49 -20.24 10.68
N LEU A 425 3.65 -20.29 10.03
CA LEU A 425 3.82 -20.89 8.71
C LEU A 425 4.44 -22.27 8.88
N ARG A 426 3.81 -23.30 8.32
CA ARG A 426 4.43 -24.62 8.14
C ARG A 426 5.08 -24.66 6.78
N VAL A 427 6.41 -24.62 6.76
CA VAL A 427 7.20 -24.47 5.53
C VAL A 427 7.93 -25.76 5.22
N THR A 428 7.63 -26.37 4.08
CA THR A 428 8.42 -27.45 3.50
C THR A 428 9.41 -26.84 2.51
N ALA A 429 10.66 -26.66 2.94
CA ALA A 429 11.68 -25.93 2.18
C ALA A 429 12.01 -26.54 0.82
N VAL A 430 12.04 -27.88 0.76
CA VAL A 430 12.31 -28.66 -0.46
C VAL A 430 11.31 -29.82 -0.57
N PRO A 431 10.97 -30.29 -1.78
CA PRO A 431 9.97 -31.34 -1.97
C PRO A 431 10.27 -32.60 -1.15
N GLY A 432 9.28 -33.06 -0.38
CA GLY A 432 9.36 -34.27 0.44
C GLY A 432 10.08 -34.13 1.78
N ALA A 433 10.52 -32.91 2.16
CA ALA A 433 11.00 -32.63 3.51
C ALA A 433 9.84 -32.53 4.53
N GLU A 434 10.16 -32.78 5.80
CA GLU A 434 9.25 -32.46 6.90
C GLU A 434 9.09 -30.92 6.99
N PRO A 435 7.88 -30.40 7.28
CA PRO A 435 7.68 -28.95 7.41
C PRO A 435 8.27 -28.38 8.70
N ASP A 436 8.91 -27.22 8.60
CA ASP A 436 9.32 -26.40 9.75
C ASP A 436 8.18 -25.49 10.19
N GLU A 437 8.01 -25.29 11.50
CA GLU A 437 7.10 -24.29 12.05
C GLU A 437 7.84 -22.96 12.24
N VAL A 438 7.52 -21.99 11.37
CA VAL A 438 8.07 -20.64 11.39
C VAL A 438 7.04 -19.71 12.02
N PRO A 439 7.26 -19.22 13.26
CA PRO A 439 6.35 -18.28 13.89
C PRO A 439 6.41 -16.92 13.16
N VAL A 440 5.27 -16.24 13.10
CA VAL A 440 5.20 -14.86 12.60
C VAL A 440 5.26 -13.86 13.76
N ASP A 441 5.82 -12.67 13.50
CA ASP A 441 5.97 -11.63 14.51
C ASP A 441 4.62 -11.07 15.00
N ARG A 442 4.68 -10.20 16.04
CA ARG A 442 3.50 -9.69 16.74
C ARG A 442 2.43 -9.11 15.80
N GLY A 443 1.23 -9.69 15.86
CA GLY A 443 0.03 -9.22 15.16
C GLY A 443 -0.54 -10.21 14.14
N GLY A 444 0.21 -11.26 13.80
CA GLY A 444 -0.20 -12.26 12.82
C GLY A 444 -0.22 -11.74 11.38
N LEU A 445 -0.45 -12.64 10.43
CA LEU A 445 -0.69 -12.30 9.03
C LEU A 445 -2.19 -12.28 8.75
N ASP A 446 -2.64 -11.31 7.96
CA ASP A 446 -4.01 -11.21 7.44
C ASP A 446 -4.25 -12.16 6.26
N ILE A 447 -3.68 -13.36 6.31
CA ILE A 447 -3.97 -14.50 5.42
C ILE A 447 -5.08 -15.30 6.08
N LEU A 448 -6.31 -15.10 5.59
CA LEU A 448 -7.54 -15.70 6.12
C LEU A 448 -8.15 -16.70 5.14
N ALA A 449 -9.30 -17.25 5.50
CA ALA A 449 -9.99 -18.21 4.64
C ALA A 449 -10.32 -17.60 3.27
N GLY A 450 -9.98 -18.31 2.18
CA GLY A 450 -10.18 -17.82 0.81
C GLY A 450 -9.06 -16.91 0.29
N ALA A 451 -7.96 -16.74 1.02
CA ALA A 451 -6.82 -15.96 0.56
C ALA A 451 -6.18 -16.60 -0.69
N ALA A 452 -5.70 -15.75 -1.60
CA ALA A 452 -4.81 -16.16 -2.69
C ALA A 452 -3.39 -15.67 -2.37
N VAL A 453 -2.43 -16.58 -2.31
CA VAL A 453 -1.04 -16.30 -1.96
C VAL A 453 -0.13 -16.75 -3.10
N GLU A 454 0.62 -15.83 -3.67
CA GLU A 454 1.67 -16.13 -4.65
C GLU A 454 2.98 -16.41 -3.93
N ILE A 455 3.64 -17.52 -4.27
CA ILE A 455 4.90 -17.97 -3.64
C ILE A 455 6.02 -17.96 -4.69
N GLY A 456 7.07 -17.21 -4.42
CA GLY A 456 8.31 -17.10 -5.20
C GLY A 456 9.20 -18.33 -5.11
N ALA A 457 10.10 -18.46 -6.10
CA ALA A 457 11.14 -19.49 -6.08
C ALA A 457 12.24 -19.11 -5.09
N TRP A 458 13.03 -20.09 -4.68
CA TRP A 458 14.24 -19.83 -3.93
C TRP A 458 15.25 -19.09 -4.80
N GLU A 459 15.77 -17.97 -4.30
CA GLU A 459 16.77 -17.13 -4.96
C GLU A 459 17.87 -16.74 -3.97
N PRO A 460 19.11 -16.48 -4.43
CA PRO A 460 20.17 -16.00 -3.55
C PRO A 460 19.80 -14.72 -2.80
N ALA A 461 20.13 -14.65 -1.51
CA ALA A 461 19.98 -13.44 -0.71
C ALA A 461 20.77 -12.25 -1.28
N PRO A 462 20.19 -11.04 -1.42
CA PRO A 462 20.96 -9.84 -1.72
C PRO A 462 21.97 -9.55 -0.60
N ALA A 463 23.20 -9.19 -0.96
CA ALA A 463 24.20 -8.76 0.02
C ALA A 463 23.73 -7.47 0.72
N GLY A 464 23.74 -7.47 2.06
CA GLY A 464 23.37 -6.30 2.88
C GLY A 464 21.94 -6.29 3.43
N TRP A 465 21.10 -7.27 3.09
CA TRP A 465 19.86 -7.52 3.82
C TRP A 465 20.19 -8.24 5.15
N THR A 466 20.28 -7.46 6.23
CA THR A 466 20.31 -7.99 7.59
C THR A 466 18.92 -7.92 8.19
N THR A 467 18.50 -8.99 8.87
CA THR A 467 17.24 -9.09 9.62
C THR A 467 17.23 -8.24 10.90
N ASP A 468 18.29 -7.47 11.15
CA ASP A 468 18.45 -6.64 12.36
C ASP A 468 17.59 -5.35 12.34
N GLY A 469 16.68 -5.20 11.37
CA GLY A 469 15.88 -4.00 11.13
C GLY A 469 14.41 -4.05 11.57
N THR A 470 13.95 -5.11 12.24
CA THR A 470 12.55 -5.22 12.70
C THR A 470 12.49 -5.18 14.23
N GLY A 471 12.04 -4.04 14.77
CA GLY A 471 11.66 -3.85 16.16
C GLY A 471 10.31 -3.16 16.27
#